data_AF-A0A4V1ZPU1-F1
#
_entry.id   AF-A0A4V1ZPU1-F1
#
_cell.length_a   1.000
_cell.length_b   1.000
_cell.length_c   1.000
_cell.angle_alpha   90.00
_cell.angle_beta   90.00
_cell.angle_gamma   90.00
#
_symmetry.space_group_name_H-M   'P 1'
#
loop_
_entity.id
_entity.type
_entity.pdbx_description
1 polymer ?
#
loop_
_entity_poly.entity_id
_entity_poly.type
_entity_poly.pdbx_seq_one_letter_code
_entity_poly.pdbx_strand_id
1 'polypeptide(L)'
;MEDSLNSGAVMFSKDGKYIYVRDSRNSNAGKLVKYNLETAATEVVIEDPNYDVSDVMVHPDTYEIQMVSFVKARVENVIFDESIREDIEVISKLNPGDYIIYDRDNADKTWLVGFTNDNTPVAFYAYDREKKEGTFLFFSKPDLANYQLAKMEPISFVSRDGLTIHGYLTMPVGQENQAVPMVLNVHGGPWHRDSWGYNPEAQWLANRGYACLQINFRGSTGYGKNFLNAGDREWSQKMHDDLIDGVNYITSLGYADPKRVAIYGVSYGGYAALVGATFTPDFFCCAIDVVGPSNLITMIDNIPPYWKIFLDNLKKRVGDPETEKEFLESCSPLFKVENIKIPIMIVQGANDPRVNMQESEQIVKAMRDKNIYHEYLLFHDEGHGISKPYNREVLYKQAEKFLAKYLGGFVEDDSLEILNQSSKVSNSIFD
;
A
#
# COMPACT_ATOMS: atom_id res chain seq x y z
N MET A 1 -14.86 -0.30 -15.18
CA MET A 1 -13.60 -0.41 -14.41
C MET A 1 -13.79 -1.04 -13.05
N GLU A 2 -14.83 -0.67 -12.28
CA GLU A 2 -15.07 -1.34 -10.98
C GLU A 2 -15.12 -2.86 -11.12
N ASP A 3 -15.71 -3.37 -12.21
CA ASP A 3 -15.70 -4.80 -12.47
C ASP A 3 -14.38 -5.33 -13.02
N SER A 4 -13.64 -4.54 -13.80
CA SER A 4 -12.41 -5.00 -14.45
C SER A 4 -11.25 -5.14 -13.47
N LEU A 5 -11.28 -4.47 -12.32
CA LEU A 5 -10.23 -4.58 -11.29
C LEU A 5 -10.22 -5.97 -10.64
N ASN A 6 -11.39 -6.60 -10.52
CA ASN A 6 -11.57 -7.85 -9.81
C ASN A 6 -12.13 -8.98 -10.70
N SER A 7 -12.04 -8.82 -12.03
CA SER A 7 -12.48 -9.82 -12.99
C SER A 7 -11.34 -10.31 -13.87
N GLY A 8 -11.28 -11.63 -14.10
CA GLY A 8 -10.26 -12.23 -14.94
C GLY A 8 -10.40 -13.74 -15.05
N ALA A 9 -9.95 -14.30 -16.18
CA ALA A 9 -9.88 -15.74 -16.36
C ALA A 9 -8.90 -16.37 -15.36
N VAL A 10 -9.27 -17.54 -14.83
CA VAL A 10 -8.43 -18.34 -13.93
C VAL A 10 -7.90 -19.56 -14.67
N MET A 11 -8.78 -20.48 -15.10
CA MET A 11 -8.39 -21.73 -15.76
C MET A 11 -9.56 -22.33 -16.55
N PHE A 12 -9.29 -23.06 -17.63
CA PHE A 12 -10.30 -23.87 -18.32
C PHE A 12 -10.50 -25.22 -17.61
N SER A 13 -11.72 -25.78 -17.65
CA SER A 13 -11.90 -27.19 -17.29
C SER A 13 -11.13 -28.10 -18.25
N LYS A 14 -10.73 -29.28 -17.79
CA LYS A 14 -9.95 -30.23 -18.58
C LYS A 14 -10.61 -30.64 -19.91
N ASP A 15 -11.95 -30.71 -19.93
CA ASP A 15 -12.73 -31.02 -21.12
C ASP A 15 -13.00 -29.81 -22.04
N GLY A 16 -12.56 -28.62 -21.64
CA GLY A 16 -12.73 -27.38 -22.40
C GLY A 16 -14.17 -26.87 -22.45
N LYS A 17 -15.10 -27.41 -21.66
CA LYS A 17 -16.51 -26.97 -21.64
C LYS A 17 -16.77 -25.77 -20.74
N TYR A 18 -15.93 -25.57 -19.74
CA TYR A 18 -16.07 -24.52 -18.75
C TYR A 18 -14.79 -23.68 -18.65
N ILE A 19 -14.95 -22.46 -18.16
CA ILE A 19 -13.86 -21.61 -17.69
C ILE A 19 -14.18 -21.10 -16.29
N TYR A 20 -13.22 -21.22 -15.38
CA TYR A 20 -13.25 -20.58 -14.07
C TYR A 20 -12.82 -19.12 -14.23
N VAL A 21 -13.62 -18.20 -13.69
CA VAL A 21 -13.46 -16.75 -13.87
C VAL A 21 -13.69 -16.07 -12.53
N ARG A 22 -12.79 -15.16 -12.15
CA ARG A 22 -13.12 -14.14 -11.15
C ARG A 22 -14.07 -13.16 -11.82
N ASP A 23 -15.23 -12.93 -11.22
CA ASP A 23 -16.30 -12.09 -11.76
C ASP A 23 -16.86 -11.24 -10.64
N SER A 24 -16.93 -9.93 -10.84
CA SER A 24 -17.54 -9.00 -9.87
C SER A 24 -18.84 -8.37 -10.38
N ARG A 25 -19.32 -8.78 -11.57
CA ARG A 25 -20.58 -8.26 -12.12
C ARG A 25 -21.74 -8.69 -11.22
N ASN A 26 -22.62 -7.73 -10.93
CA ASN A 26 -23.80 -7.92 -10.08
C ASN A 26 -23.49 -8.46 -8.67
N SER A 27 -22.26 -8.29 -8.17
CA SER A 27 -21.87 -8.55 -6.77
C SER A 27 -21.12 -7.35 -6.19
N ASN A 28 -21.04 -7.27 -4.86
CA ASN A 28 -20.20 -6.26 -4.21
C ASN A 28 -18.71 -6.62 -4.36
N ALA A 29 -18.33 -7.82 -3.94
CA ALA A 29 -16.97 -8.33 -4.07
C ALA A 29 -16.83 -9.31 -5.25
N GLY A 30 -15.62 -9.44 -5.76
CA GLY A 30 -15.25 -10.40 -6.79
C GLY A 30 -15.41 -11.83 -6.30
N LYS A 31 -16.22 -12.60 -7.01
CA LYS A 31 -16.50 -14.01 -6.74
C LYS A 31 -15.83 -14.91 -7.76
N LEU A 32 -15.64 -16.18 -7.41
CA LEU A 32 -15.21 -17.19 -8.38
C LEU A 32 -16.46 -17.85 -8.98
N VAL A 33 -16.55 -17.84 -10.30
CA VAL A 33 -17.62 -18.49 -11.05
C VAL A 33 -17.10 -19.52 -12.03
N LYS A 34 -17.92 -20.53 -12.30
CA LYS A 34 -17.74 -21.51 -13.37
C LYS A 34 -18.67 -21.13 -14.52
N TYR A 35 -18.10 -20.75 -15.65
CA TYR A 35 -18.83 -20.30 -16.84
C TYR A 35 -18.83 -21.39 -17.90
N ASN A 36 -20.01 -21.79 -18.38
CA ASN A 36 -20.17 -22.75 -19.46
C ASN A 36 -20.02 -22.06 -20.83
N LEU A 37 -19.08 -22.53 -21.65
CA LEU A 37 -18.73 -21.89 -22.93
C LEU A 37 -19.77 -22.15 -24.05
N GLU A 38 -20.60 -23.17 -23.94
CA GLU A 38 -21.65 -23.49 -24.92
C GLU A 38 -22.96 -22.75 -24.63
N THR A 39 -23.37 -22.71 -23.35
CA THR A 39 -24.68 -22.19 -22.94
C THR A 39 -24.63 -20.78 -22.36
N ALA A 40 -23.44 -20.24 -22.08
CA ALA A 40 -23.22 -19.02 -21.32
C ALA A 40 -23.78 -19.05 -19.87
N ALA A 41 -24.18 -20.22 -19.37
CA ALA A 41 -24.63 -20.37 -17.98
C ALA A 41 -23.46 -20.14 -17.00
N THR A 42 -23.75 -19.46 -15.90
CA THR A 42 -22.78 -19.14 -14.86
C THR A 42 -23.21 -19.76 -13.54
N GLU A 43 -22.32 -20.51 -12.89
CA GLU A 43 -22.49 -21.07 -11.56
C GLU A 43 -21.51 -20.38 -10.60
N VAL A 44 -21.98 -19.95 -9.43
CA VAL A 44 -21.10 -19.37 -8.40
C VAL A 44 -20.41 -20.52 -7.65
N VAL A 45 -19.08 -20.53 -7.66
CA VAL A 45 -18.26 -21.49 -6.92
C VAL A 45 -18.12 -21.02 -5.47
N ILE A 46 -17.72 -19.76 -5.29
CA ILE A 46 -17.59 -19.13 -3.97
C ILE A 46 -17.63 -17.61 -4.07
N GLU A 47 -18.18 -16.98 -3.03
CA GLU A 47 -18.19 -15.54 -2.83
C GLU A 47 -18.06 -15.20 -1.34
N ASP A 48 -17.53 -14.02 -1.05
CA ASP A 48 -17.61 -13.36 0.26
C ASP A 48 -18.37 -12.04 0.03
N PRO A 49 -19.24 -11.61 0.96
CA PRO A 49 -20.02 -10.38 0.78
C PRO A 49 -19.16 -9.10 0.70
N ASN A 50 -17.96 -9.12 1.28
CA ASN A 50 -17.13 -7.94 1.50
C ASN A 50 -15.72 -8.06 0.91
N TYR A 51 -15.17 -9.26 0.76
CA TYR A 51 -13.78 -9.45 0.33
C TYR A 51 -13.68 -10.08 -1.06
N ASP A 52 -12.83 -9.51 -1.90
CA ASP A 52 -12.59 -10.04 -3.24
C ASP A 52 -11.82 -11.36 -3.16
N VAL A 53 -12.19 -12.34 -4.00
CA VAL A 53 -11.38 -13.55 -4.22
C VAL A 53 -9.99 -13.14 -4.70
N SER A 54 -8.96 -13.48 -3.90
CA SER A 54 -7.58 -13.04 -4.17
C SER A 54 -6.79 -14.04 -4.97
N ASP A 55 -6.77 -15.30 -4.53
CA ASP A 55 -6.01 -16.38 -5.18
C ASP A 55 -6.85 -17.66 -5.33
N VAL A 56 -6.51 -18.47 -6.32
CA VAL A 56 -7.23 -19.69 -6.65
C VAL A 56 -6.22 -20.78 -7.00
N MET A 57 -6.10 -21.77 -6.11
CA MET A 57 -5.28 -22.95 -6.34
C MET A 57 -6.07 -23.99 -7.14
N VAL A 58 -5.50 -24.41 -8.26
CA VAL A 58 -6.12 -25.36 -9.20
C VAL A 58 -5.28 -26.62 -9.30
N HIS A 59 -5.91 -27.79 -9.34
CA HIS A 59 -5.22 -29.08 -9.48
C HIS A 59 -4.51 -29.15 -10.85
N PRO A 60 -3.23 -29.60 -10.93
CA PRO A 60 -2.43 -29.47 -12.14
C PRO A 60 -2.87 -30.44 -13.24
N ASP A 61 -3.43 -31.60 -12.90
CA ASP A 61 -3.91 -32.57 -13.92
C ASP A 61 -5.41 -32.55 -14.21
N THR A 62 -6.25 -32.25 -13.21
CA THR A 62 -7.72 -32.28 -13.37
C THR A 62 -8.30 -30.91 -13.71
N TYR A 63 -7.55 -29.83 -13.44
CA TYR A 63 -7.96 -28.44 -13.56
C TYR A 63 -9.17 -28.06 -12.69
N GLU A 64 -9.46 -28.85 -11.66
CA GLU A 64 -10.49 -28.55 -10.68
C GLU A 64 -9.94 -27.63 -9.57
N ILE A 65 -10.83 -26.83 -8.99
CA ILE A 65 -10.48 -25.89 -7.91
C ILE A 65 -10.18 -26.67 -6.64
N GLN A 66 -9.01 -26.44 -6.05
CA GLN A 66 -8.60 -27.09 -4.80
C GLN A 66 -8.78 -26.18 -3.58
N MET A 67 -8.43 -24.91 -3.73
CA MET A 67 -8.48 -23.93 -2.64
C MET A 67 -8.70 -22.52 -3.21
N VAL A 68 -9.44 -21.69 -2.48
CA VAL A 68 -9.64 -20.27 -2.81
C VAL A 68 -9.27 -19.42 -1.60
N SER A 69 -8.61 -18.29 -1.84
CA SER A 69 -8.14 -17.39 -0.81
C SER A 69 -8.87 -16.05 -0.83
N PHE A 70 -9.01 -15.45 0.35
CA PHE A 70 -9.45 -14.07 0.56
C PHE A 70 -8.41 -13.32 1.40
N VAL A 71 -8.08 -12.08 1.05
CA VAL A 71 -7.24 -11.23 1.89
C VAL A 71 -8.15 -10.35 2.77
N LYS A 72 -8.37 -10.79 4.01
CA LYS A 72 -9.09 -10.01 5.03
C LYS A 72 -8.11 -9.14 5.81
N ALA A 73 -7.97 -9.38 7.11
CA ALA A 73 -6.85 -8.86 7.92
C ALA A 73 -5.56 -9.64 7.64
N ARG A 74 -5.70 -10.95 7.40
CA ARG A 74 -4.67 -11.88 6.91
C ARG A 74 -5.30 -12.74 5.81
N VAL A 75 -4.51 -13.59 5.17
CA VAL A 75 -5.03 -14.54 4.18
C VAL A 75 -5.91 -15.59 4.88
N GLU A 76 -7.14 -15.75 4.40
CA GLU A 76 -8.04 -16.83 4.79
C GLU A 76 -8.27 -17.75 3.59
N ASN A 77 -8.14 -19.06 3.82
CA ASN A 77 -8.24 -20.08 2.77
C ASN A 77 -9.48 -20.96 2.95
N VAL A 78 -10.19 -21.22 1.86
CA VAL A 78 -11.31 -22.17 1.79
C VAL A 78 -10.89 -23.34 0.90
N ILE A 79 -10.81 -24.53 1.51
CA ILE A 79 -10.39 -25.78 0.85
C ILE A 79 -11.61 -26.52 0.30
N PHE A 80 -11.59 -26.78 -1.01
CA PHE A 80 -12.61 -27.55 -1.75
C PHE A 80 -12.20 -29.00 -1.98
N ASP A 81 -10.91 -29.25 -2.18
CA ASP A 81 -10.36 -30.58 -2.44
C ASP A 81 -9.85 -31.19 -1.13
N GLU A 82 -10.57 -32.20 -0.63
CA GLU A 82 -10.21 -32.91 0.60
C GLU A 82 -8.83 -33.58 0.52
N SER A 83 -8.32 -33.89 -0.67
CA SER A 83 -7.02 -34.55 -0.84
C SER A 83 -5.83 -33.68 -0.40
N ILE A 84 -6.01 -32.36 -0.30
CA ILE A 84 -4.98 -31.43 0.16
C ILE A 84 -5.20 -30.94 1.60
N ARG A 85 -6.29 -31.32 2.26
CA ARG A 85 -6.66 -30.77 3.58
C ARG A 85 -5.56 -31.00 4.63
N GLU A 86 -5.10 -32.25 4.73
CA GLU A 86 -4.02 -32.61 5.66
C GLU A 86 -2.71 -31.90 5.29
N ASP A 87 -2.41 -31.73 4.00
CA ASP A 87 -1.21 -31.02 3.54
C ASP A 87 -1.22 -29.57 4.05
N ILE A 88 -2.33 -28.88 3.86
CA ILE A 88 -2.52 -27.50 4.30
C ILE A 88 -2.46 -27.38 5.83
N GLU A 89 -3.04 -28.32 6.58
CA GLU A 89 -2.97 -28.33 8.05
C GLU A 89 -1.52 -28.47 8.56
N VAL A 90 -0.71 -29.28 7.88
CA VAL A 90 0.70 -29.44 8.22
C VAL A 90 1.49 -28.18 7.85
N ILE A 91 1.31 -27.69 6.61
CA ILE A 91 1.96 -26.46 6.12
C ILE A 91 1.70 -25.29 7.07
N SER A 92 0.44 -25.09 7.49
CA SER A 92 0.06 -24.01 8.40
C SER A 92 0.74 -24.07 9.78
N LYS A 93 1.29 -25.24 10.17
CA LYS A 93 2.02 -25.44 11.43
C LYS A 93 3.53 -25.30 11.27
N LEU A 94 4.07 -25.29 10.04
CA LEU A 94 5.51 -25.17 9.80
C LEU A 94 6.03 -23.78 10.17
N ASN A 95 5.22 -22.75 9.97
CA ASN A 95 5.58 -21.35 10.19
C ASN A 95 4.30 -20.52 10.45
N PRO A 96 4.35 -19.53 11.35
CA PRO A 96 3.17 -18.73 11.73
C PRO A 96 2.73 -17.70 10.67
N GLY A 97 3.52 -17.52 9.61
CA GLY A 97 3.23 -16.62 8.50
C GLY A 97 2.11 -17.09 7.57
N ASP A 98 1.62 -16.16 6.74
CA ASP A 98 0.65 -16.48 5.69
C ASP A 98 1.38 -17.25 4.58
N TYR A 99 0.95 -18.47 4.31
CA TYR A 99 1.59 -19.33 3.30
C TYR A 99 1.03 -19.07 1.89
N ILE A 100 1.90 -19.26 0.90
CA ILE A 100 1.57 -19.32 -0.53
C ILE A 100 2.27 -20.56 -1.11
N ILE A 101 1.53 -21.37 -1.86
CA ILE A 101 2.08 -22.47 -2.64
C ILE A 101 2.51 -21.89 -3.99
N TYR A 102 3.80 -21.64 -4.16
CA TYR A 102 4.35 -20.99 -5.34
C TYR A 102 4.43 -21.93 -6.54
N ASP A 103 4.80 -23.18 -6.30
CA ASP A 103 4.99 -24.17 -7.36
C ASP A 103 4.90 -25.60 -6.83
N ARG A 104 4.73 -26.57 -7.74
CA ARG A 104 4.62 -28.00 -7.44
C ARG A 104 5.28 -28.82 -8.53
N ASP A 105 5.91 -29.93 -8.17
CA ASP A 105 6.45 -30.84 -9.18
C ASP A 105 5.33 -31.56 -9.97
N ASN A 106 5.66 -32.08 -11.15
CA ASN A 106 4.67 -32.75 -12.03
C ASN A 106 4.00 -33.98 -11.40
N ALA A 107 4.63 -34.59 -10.38
CA ALA A 107 4.06 -35.72 -9.67
C ALA A 107 3.14 -35.28 -8.51
N ASP A 108 3.02 -33.97 -8.28
CA ASP A 108 2.31 -33.34 -7.16
C ASP A 108 2.73 -33.92 -5.81
N LYS A 109 4.03 -34.21 -5.64
CA LYS A 109 4.66 -34.79 -4.44
C LYS A 109 5.44 -33.76 -3.63
N THR A 110 6.03 -32.78 -4.32
CA THR A 110 6.87 -31.75 -3.70
C THR A 110 6.31 -30.38 -4.01
N TRP A 111 6.02 -29.59 -2.98
CA TRP A 111 5.50 -28.22 -3.12
C TRP A 111 6.53 -27.20 -2.64
N LEU A 112 6.74 -26.14 -3.43
CA LEU A 112 7.47 -24.96 -2.98
C LEU A 112 6.50 -24.05 -2.23
N VAL A 113 6.71 -23.89 -0.93
CA VAL A 113 5.87 -23.07 -0.06
C VAL A 113 6.67 -21.88 0.45
N GLY A 114 6.14 -20.68 0.30
CA GLY A 114 6.69 -19.48 0.92
C GLY A 114 5.78 -18.97 2.02
N PHE A 115 6.36 -18.49 3.11
CA PHE A 115 5.63 -17.93 4.25
C PHE A 115 5.95 -16.44 4.38
N THR A 116 4.96 -15.61 4.10
CA THR A 116 4.99 -14.18 4.39
C THR A 116 4.88 -14.00 5.89
N ASN A 117 5.83 -13.28 6.48
CA ASN A 117 5.82 -12.88 7.88
C ASN A 117 5.95 -11.36 7.95
N ASP A 118 5.49 -10.75 9.02
CA ASP A 118 5.60 -9.32 9.30
C ASP A 118 6.95 -8.93 9.91
N ASN A 119 7.51 -9.82 10.74
CA ASN A 119 8.71 -9.59 11.54
C ASN A 119 9.88 -10.53 11.16
N THR A 120 9.79 -11.21 10.03
CA THR A 120 10.93 -11.92 9.42
C THR A 120 10.83 -11.82 7.91
N PRO A 121 11.94 -11.99 7.16
CA PRO A 121 11.88 -12.18 5.72
C PRO A 121 11.01 -13.38 5.34
N VAL A 122 10.51 -13.38 4.10
CA VAL A 122 9.76 -14.53 3.55
C VAL A 122 10.63 -15.79 3.62
N ALA A 123 10.13 -16.82 4.29
CA ALA A 123 10.80 -18.11 4.45
C ALA A 123 10.28 -19.11 3.40
N PHE A 124 11.18 -19.78 2.69
CA PHE A 124 10.84 -20.78 1.68
C PHE A 124 11.13 -22.20 2.18
N TYR A 125 10.20 -23.11 1.91
CA TYR A 125 10.26 -24.52 2.27
C TYR A 125 9.95 -25.39 1.05
N ALA A 126 10.63 -26.53 0.94
CA ALA A 126 10.16 -27.65 0.12
C ALA A 126 9.31 -28.56 1.00
N TYR A 127 8.05 -28.75 0.65
CA TYR A 127 7.12 -29.61 1.36
C TYR A 127 6.94 -30.94 0.63
N ASP A 128 7.28 -32.04 1.29
CA ASP A 128 7.09 -33.41 0.82
C ASP A 128 5.72 -33.91 1.31
N ARG A 129 4.78 -34.13 0.38
CA ARG A 129 3.40 -34.53 0.69
C ARG A 129 3.27 -35.98 1.15
N GLU A 130 4.16 -36.87 0.71
CA GLU A 130 4.10 -38.28 1.11
C GLU A 130 4.53 -38.42 2.56
N LYS A 131 5.60 -37.69 2.94
CA LYS A 131 6.11 -37.68 4.31
C LYS A 131 5.38 -36.71 5.23
N LYS A 132 4.65 -35.74 4.67
CA LYS A 132 4.06 -34.61 5.40
C LYS A 132 5.13 -33.79 6.14
N GLU A 133 6.25 -33.52 5.47
CA GLU A 133 7.39 -32.83 6.08
C GLU A 133 7.82 -31.61 5.27
N GLY A 134 8.02 -30.48 5.95
CA GLY A 134 8.59 -29.28 5.36
C GLY A 134 10.09 -29.17 5.64
N THR A 135 10.89 -29.05 4.58
CA THR A 135 12.33 -28.76 4.67
C THR A 135 12.56 -27.28 4.39
N PHE A 136 13.10 -26.55 5.36
CA PHE A 136 13.51 -25.15 5.16
C PHE A 136 14.60 -25.06 4.08
N LEU A 137 14.45 -24.12 3.15
CA LEU A 137 15.40 -23.87 2.08
C LEU A 137 16.22 -22.61 2.34
N PHE A 138 15.56 -21.45 2.39
CA PHE A 138 16.20 -20.15 2.54
C PHE A 138 15.20 -19.04 2.90
N PHE A 139 15.73 -17.88 3.32
CA PHE A 139 15.00 -16.63 3.41
C PHE A 139 15.22 -15.76 2.17
N SER A 140 14.20 -15.03 1.71
CA SER A 140 14.32 -14.11 0.56
C SER A 140 15.36 -13.00 0.76
N LYS A 141 15.61 -12.62 2.02
CA LYS A 141 16.60 -11.61 2.44
C LYS A 141 17.36 -12.15 3.66
N PRO A 142 18.36 -13.02 3.47
CA PRO A 142 18.98 -13.76 4.57
C PRO A 142 19.62 -12.86 5.62
N ASP A 143 20.20 -11.71 5.22
CA ASP A 143 20.82 -10.79 6.16
C ASP A 143 19.82 -10.20 7.17
N LEU A 144 18.57 -9.96 6.74
CA LEU A 144 17.51 -9.45 7.60
C LEU A 144 17.06 -10.45 8.66
N ALA A 145 17.30 -11.76 8.46
CA ALA A 145 16.96 -12.78 9.45
C ALA A 145 17.84 -12.69 10.72
N ASN A 146 18.95 -11.94 10.67
CA ASN A 146 19.82 -11.71 11.83
C ASN A 146 19.33 -10.57 12.73
N TYR A 147 18.28 -9.85 12.34
CA TYR A 147 17.77 -8.70 13.07
C TYR A 147 16.40 -9.01 13.69
N GLN A 148 16.13 -8.41 14.84
CA GLN A 148 14.79 -8.41 15.41
C GLN A 148 13.97 -7.32 14.71
N LEU A 149 12.91 -7.74 14.01
CA LEU A 149 11.99 -6.84 13.33
C LEU A 149 10.70 -6.67 14.15
N ALA A 150 10.00 -5.56 13.90
CA ALA A 150 8.74 -5.23 14.55
C ALA A 150 7.59 -6.08 14.02
N LYS A 151 6.61 -6.38 14.87
CA LYS A 151 5.35 -7.02 14.44
C LYS A 151 4.40 -6.00 13.84
N MET A 152 3.62 -6.45 12.88
CA MET A 152 2.54 -5.72 12.25
C MET A 152 1.21 -6.29 12.75
N GLU A 153 0.45 -5.50 13.47
CA GLU A 153 -0.84 -5.88 14.02
C GLU A 153 -1.97 -5.34 13.14
N PRO A 154 -2.91 -6.18 12.65
CA PRO A 154 -4.10 -5.69 11.96
C PRO A 154 -4.98 -4.86 12.89
N ILE A 155 -5.52 -3.76 12.37
CA ILE A 155 -6.45 -2.88 13.07
C ILE A 155 -7.72 -2.66 12.25
N SER A 156 -8.81 -2.33 12.95
CA SER A 156 -10.04 -1.86 12.31
C SER A 156 -10.82 -0.96 13.25
N PHE A 157 -11.46 0.07 12.69
CA PHE A 157 -12.25 1.05 13.42
C PHE A 157 -13.39 1.57 12.55
N VAL A 158 -14.36 2.22 13.17
CA VAL A 158 -15.47 2.86 12.45
C VAL A 158 -15.11 4.34 12.28
N SER A 159 -15.06 4.82 11.03
CA SER A 159 -14.86 6.24 10.71
C SER A 159 -16.04 7.08 11.21
N ARG A 160 -15.86 8.40 11.24
CA ARG A 160 -16.87 9.37 11.70
C ARG A 160 -18.22 9.29 10.99
N ASP A 161 -18.26 8.75 9.77
CA ASP A 161 -19.47 8.57 8.97
C ASP A 161 -20.00 7.12 8.96
N GLY A 162 -19.44 6.24 9.78
CA GLY A 162 -19.94 4.88 10.00
C GLY A 162 -19.31 3.81 9.10
N LEU A 163 -18.37 4.16 8.21
CA LEU A 163 -17.66 3.19 7.38
C LEU A 163 -16.63 2.43 8.25
N THR A 164 -16.57 1.11 8.12
CA THR A 164 -15.51 0.34 8.78
C THR A 164 -14.22 0.47 7.96
N ILE A 165 -13.19 1.01 8.57
CA ILE A 165 -11.86 1.18 8.00
C ILE A 165 -10.93 0.10 8.55
N HIS A 166 -9.97 -0.30 7.72
CA HIS A 166 -9.00 -1.35 8.02
C HIS A 166 -7.58 -0.80 7.88
N GLY A 167 -6.63 -1.43 8.55
CA GLY A 167 -5.24 -1.03 8.45
C GLY A 167 -4.32 -1.94 9.24
N TYR A 168 -3.10 -1.46 9.43
CA TYR A 168 -2.07 -2.14 10.19
C TYR A 168 -1.28 -1.15 11.03
N LEU A 169 -0.88 -1.60 12.22
CA LEU A 169 -0.02 -0.86 13.15
C LEU A 169 1.26 -1.65 13.37
N THR A 170 2.40 -1.03 13.11
CA THR A 170 3.71 -1.59 13.45
C THR A 170 4.35 -0.73 14.54
N MET A 171 4.59 -1.32 15.71
CA MET A 171 5.15 -0.62 16.86
C MET A 171 6.67 -0.85 16.98
N PRO A 172 7.45 0.11 17.50
CA PRO A 172 8.85 -0.13 17.82
C PRO A 172 9.02 -1.31 18.78
N VAL A 173 10.02 -2.14 18.50
CA VAL A 173 10.35 -3.31 19.33
C VAL A 173 10.62 -2.87 20.77
N GLY A 174 9.93 -3.48 21.73
CA GLY A 174 10.05 -3.18 23.16
C GLY A 174 9.25 -1.95 23.64
N GLN A 175 8.48 -1.31 22.76
CA GLN A 175 7.62 -0.16 23.08
C GLN A 175 6.15 -0.38 22.66
N GLU A 176 5.72 -1.64 22.53
CA GLU A 176 4.41 -2.02 22.01
C GLU A 176 3.23 -1.51 22.86
N ASN A 177 3.47 -1.17 24.13
CA ASN A 177 2.47 -0.66 25.08
C ASN A 177 2.76 0.79 25.53
N GLN A 178 3.47 1.57 24.71
CA GLN A 178 3.85 2.94 25.04
C GLN A 178 3.35 3.91 23.97
N ALA A 179 3.00 5.13 24.40
CA ALA A 179 2.70 6.23 23.48
C ALA A 179 4.01 6.76 22.89
N VAL A 180 4.31 6.37 21.66
CA VAL A 180 5.50 6.79 20.90
C VAL A 180 5.11 7.85 19.85
N PRO A 181 6.04 8.62 19.25
CA PRO A 181 5.72 9.36 18.04
C PRO A 181 5.23 8.41 16.94
N MET A 182 4.40 8.92 16.04
CA MET A 182 3.80 8.11 14.98
C MET A 182 4.04 8.72 13.61
N VAL A 183 4.24 7.87 12.62
CA VAL A 183 4.19 8.23 11.20
C VAL A 183 3.00 7.50 10.57
N LEU A 184 2.05 8.28 10.07
CA LEU A 184 1.00 7.78 9.19
C LEU A 184 1.62 7.57 7.80
N ASN A 185 1.88 6.32 7.44
CA ASN A 185 2.40 5.92 6.13
C ASN A 185 1.23 5.60 5.19
N VAL A 186 0.95 6.50 4.27
CA VAL A 186 -0.18 6.42 3.35
C VAL A 186 0.27 5.76 2.05
N HIS A 187 -0.39 4.66 1.67
CA HIS A 187 -0.06 3.97 0.42
C HIS A 187 -0.42 4.77 -0.82
N GLY A 188 0.29 4.49 -1.92
CA GLY A 188 -0.01 5.01 -3.25
C GLY A 188 -1.22 4.34 -3.91
N GLY A 189 -1.52 4.73 -5.15
CA GLY A 189 -2.65 4.20 -5.92
C GLY A 189 -3.52 5.34 -6.49
N PRO A 190 -4.68 5.66 -5.89
CA PRO A 190 -5.18 5.19 -4.58
C PRO A 190 -5.86 3.82 -4.59
N TRP A 191 -6.16 3.27 -5.77
CA TRP A 191 -6.84 1.97 -5.91
C TRP A 191 -5.85 0.81 -5.69
N HIS A 192 -5.34 0.73 -4.47
CA HIS A 192 -4.43 -0.28 -3.95
C HIS A 192 -4.81 -0.57 -2.49
N ARG A 193 -4.07 -1.43 -1.80
CA ARG A 193 -4.19 -1.61 -0.34
C ARG A 193 -2.87 -2.06 0.24
N ASP A 194 -2.61 -1.69 1.48
CA ASP A 194 -1.67 -2.39 2.33
C ASP A 194 -2.23 -3.77 2.74
N SER A 195 -1.32 -4.70 2.98
CA SER A 195 -1.60 -6.07 3.44
C SER A 195 -0.63 -6.46 4.54
N TRP A 196 -1.04 -7.40 5.40
CA TRP A 196 -0.19 -7.92 6.45
C TRP A 196 1.08 -8.56 5.88
N GLY A 197 2.23 -8.31 6.51
CA GLY A 197 3.51 -8.90 6.13
C GLY A 197 4.66 -7.90 6.20
N TYR A 198 5.86 -8.37 5.85
CA TYR A 198 7.07 -7.57 5.92
C TYR A 198 6.94 -6.35 5.00
N ASN A 199 6.96 -5.16 5.61
CA ASN A 199 7.00 -3.89 4.91
C ASN A 199 8.29 -3.13 5.30
N PRO A 200 9.19 -2.85 4.35
CA PRO A 200 10.49 -2.25 4.68
C PRO A 200 10.37 -0.84 5.27
N GLU A 201 9.37 -0.05 4.88
CA GLU A 201 9.17 1.30 5.43
C GLU A 201 8.61 1.23 6.85
N ALA A 202 7.64 0.35 7.11
CA ALA A 202 7.13 0.12 8.46
C ALA A 202 8.24 -0.34 9.41
N GLN A 203 9.12 -1.24 8.95
CA GLN A 203 10.28 -1.70 9.71
C GLN A 203 11.31 -0.59 9.95
N TRP A 204 11.60 0.24 8.95
CA TRP A 204 12.48 1.39 9.10
C TRP A 204 11.93 2.39 10.13
N LEU A 205 10.66 2.77 10.01
CA LEU A 205 10.00 3.70 10.94
C LEU A 205 9.97 3.15 12.38
N ALA A 206 9.59 1.88 12.55
CA ALA A 206 9.61 1.22 13.86
C ALA A 206 11.03 1.17 14.45
N ASN A 207 12.04 0.89 13.63
CA ASN A 207 13.44 0.90 14.05
C ASN A 207 13.91 2.29 14.52
N ARG A 208 13.41 3.38 13.93
CA ARG A 208 13.71 4.76 14.36
C ARG A 208 12.87 5.26 15.53
N GLY A 209 12.05 4.38 16.12
CA GLY A 209 11.28 4.65 17.33
C GLY A 209 9.89 5.22 17.08
N TYR A 210 9.35 5.03 15.89
CA TYR A 210 8.02 5.51 15.51
C TYR A 210 7.01 4.37 15.40
N ALA A 211 5.78 4.58 15.88
CA ALA A 211 4.66 3.77 15.42
C ALA A 211 4.45 4.05 13.91
N CYS A 212 4.39 3.01 13.09
CA CYS A 212 3.99 3.12 11.69
C CYS A 212 2.53 2.71 11.54
N LEU A 213 1.68 3.66 11.15
CA LEU A 213 0.26 3.42 10.91
C LEU A 213 0.00 3.40 9.41
N GLN A 214 -0.56 2.31 8.92
CA GLN A 214 -0.96 2.11 7.52
C GLN A 214 -2.47 1.93 7.47
N ILE A 215 -3.17 2.83 6.79
CA ILE A 215 -4.64 2.82 6.71
C ILE A 215 -5.06 2.52 5.28
N ASN A 216 -5.87 1.48 5.12
CA ASN A 216 -6.61 1.22 3.90
C ASN A 216 -7.88 2.08 3.94
N PHE A 217 -7.74 3.34 3.52
CA PHE A 217 -8.83 4.33 3.44
C PHE A 217 -9.86 3.93 2.37
N ARG A 218 -11.07 4.51 2.42
CA ARG A 218 -12.11 4.27 1.40
C ARG A 218 -11.56 4.53 -0.01
N GLY A 219 -11.82 3.64 -0.95
CA GLY A 219 -11.12 3.63 -2.24
C GLY A 219 -10.01 2.58 -2.35
N SER A 220 -9.60 1.96 -1.24
CA SER A 220 -8.68 0.83 -1.28
C SER A 220 -9.34 -0.40 -1.93
N THR A 221 -8.56 -1.20 -2.66
CA THR A 221 -9.02 -2.43 -3.31
C THR A 221 -9.21 -3.57 -2.31
N GLY A 222 -9.85 -4.68 -2.70
CA GLY A 222 -9.91 -5.91 -1.90
C GLY A 222 -11.05 -5.99 -0.88
N TYR A 223 -11.75 -4.88 -0.65
CA TYR A 223 -12.89 -4.74 0.28
C TYR A 223 -14.24 -4.57 -0.46
N GLY A 224 -14.29 -5.05 -1.71
CA GLY A 224 -15.46 -4.96 -2.57
C GLY A 224 -15.70 -3.56 -3.15
N LYS A 225 -16.61 -3.50 -4.13
CA LYS A 225 -16.91 -2.30 -4.91
C LYS A 225 -17.52 -1.18 -4.09
N ASN A 226 -18.29 -1.49 -3.05
CA ASN A 226 -18.87 -0.47 -2.17
C ASN A 226 -17.77 0.32 -1.45
N PHE A 227 -16.75 -0.36 -0.93
CA PHE A 227 -15.62 0.29 -0.27
C PHE A 227 -14.72 1.03 -1.27
N LEU A 228 -14.45 0.41 -2.42
CA LEU A 228 -13.68 1.00 -3.51
C LEU A 228 -14.35 2.28 -4.07
N ASN A 229 -15.65 2.25 -4.31
CA ASN A 229 -16.37 3.37 -4.90
C ASN A 229 -16.72 4.45 -3.86
N ALA A 230 -16.65 4.15 -2.56
CA ALA A 230 -16.79 5.16 -1.52
C ALA A 230 -15.65 6.21 -1.53
N GLY A 231 -14.53 5.94 -2.22
CA GLY A 231 -13.47 6.92 -2.47
C GLY A 231 -13.66 7.77 -3.73
N ASP A 232 -14.69 7.51 -4.54
CA ASP A 232 -14.92 8.28 -5.76
C ASP A 232 -15.28 9.73 -5.42
N ARG A 233 -14.51 10.66 -5.98
CA ARG A 233 -14.64 12.11 -5.81
C ARG A 233 -14.37 12.59 -4.38
N GLU A 234 -13.65 11.78 -3.59
CA GLU A 234 -13.37 12.04 -2.18
C GLU A 234 -11.88 12.32 -1.89
N TRP A 235 -11.08 12.60 -2.93
CA TRP A 235 -9.69 13.03 -2.79
C TRP A 235 -9.64 14.35 -2.01
N SER A 236 -8.77 14.45 -1.00
CA SER A 236 -8.73 15.52 0.04
C SER A 236 -9.95 15.66 0.95
N GLN A 237 -10.98 14.85 0.76
CA GLN A 237 -12.23 14.89 1.51
C GLN A 237 -12.31 13.64 2.41
N LYS A 238 -13.33 12.79 2.27
CA LYS A 238 -13.55 11.69 3.21
C LYS A 238 -12.44 10.63 3.21
N MET A 239 -11.68 10.52 2.12
CA MET A 239 -10.48 9.68 2.11
C MET A 239 -9.43 10.19 3.13
N HIS A 240 -9.31 11.50 3.27
CA HIS A 240 -8.45 12.12 4.28
C HIS A 240 -9.05 12.00 5.69
N ASP A 241 -10.37 12.11 5.82
CA ASP A 241 -11.04 11.89 7.11
C ASP A 241 -10.78 10.49 7.67
N ASP A 242 -10.76 9.44 6.82
CA ASP A 242 -10.42 8.07 7.24
C ASP A 242 -9.01 7.98 7.83
N LEU A 243 -8.05 8.71 7.25
CA LEU A 243 -6.67 8.77 7.73
C LEU A 243 -6.59 9.45 9.12
N ILE A 244 -7.27 10.59 9.27
CA ILE A 244 -7.35 11.34 10.52
C ILE A 244 -8.04 10.50 11.61
N ASP A 245 -9.13 9.81 11.26
CA ASP A 245 -9.86 8.94 12.18
C ASP A 245 -9.01 7.74 12.60
N GLY A 246 -8.17 7.21 11.71
CA GLY A 246 -7.18 6.16 12.05
C GLY A 246 -6.13 6.64 13.05
N VAL A 247 -5.58 7.84 12.86
CA VAL A 247 -4.66 8.45 13.83
C VAL A 247 -5.34 8.65 15.18
N ASN A 248 -6.57 9.18 15.19
CA ASN A 248 -7.34 9.39 16.40
C ASN A 248 -7.67 8.07 17.12
N TYR A 249 -7.96 7.02 16.36
CA TYR A 249 -8.21 5.69 16.91
C TYR A 249 -6.96 5.16 17.63
N ILE A 250 -5.79 5.17 16.99
CA ILE A 250 -4.54 4.67 17.58
C ILE A 250 -4.09 5.50 18.79
N THR A 251 -4.23 6.83 18.73
CA THR A 251 -3.93 7.70 19.88
C THR A 251 -4.89 7.46 21.04
N SER A 252 -6.18 7.18 20.78
CA SER A 252 -7.16 6.84 21.83
C SER A 252 -6.85 5.54 22.57
N LEU A 253 -6.15 4.60 21.90
CA LEU A 253 -5.67 3.36 22.50
C LEU A 253 -4.38 3.54 23.32
N GLY A 254 -3.75 4.73 23.27
CA GLY A 254 -2.53 5.03 24.01
C GLY A 254 -1.24 4.54 23.32
N TYR A 255 -1.30 4.16 22.04
CA TYR A 255 -0.12 3.70 21.28
C TYR A 255 0.65 4.82 20.60
N ALA A 256 0.04 6.00 20.44
CA ALA A 256 0.68 7.14 19.80
C ALA A 256 0.48 8.43 20.61
N ASP A 257 1.51 9.28 20.61
CA ASP A 257 1.41 10.65 21.13
C ASP A 257 0.69 11.56 20.11
N PRO A 258 -0.50 12.10 20.45
CA PRO A 258 -1.29 12.91 19.50
C PRO A 258 -0.60 14.23 19.12
N LYS A 259 0.45 14.65 19.84
CA LYS A 259 1.23 15.86 19.52
C LYS A 259 2.48 15.57 18.69
N ARG A 260 2.75 14.31 18.35
CA ARG A 260 3.92 13.87 17.59
C ARG A 260 3.52 12.89 16.50
N VAL A 261 2.74 13.40 15.54
CA VAL A 261 2.28 12.62 14.37
C VAL A 261 2.78 13.28 13.09
N ALA A 262 3.50 12.53 12.26
CA ALA A 262 3.83 12.95 10.89
C ALA A 262 2.98 12.18 9.87
N ILE A 263 2.88 12.73 8.66
CA ILE A 263 2.31 12.06 7.49
C ILE A 263 3.39 11.86 6.43
N TYR A 264 3.47 10.65 5.90
CA TYR A 264 4.42 10.25 4.86
C TYR A 264 3.66 9.46 3.80
N GLY A 265 4.02 9.61 2.53
CA GLY A 265 3.53 8.70 1.52
C GLY A 265 4.14 8.91 0.15
N VAL A 266 3.90 7.93 -0.73
CA VAL A 266 4.40 7.90 -2.11
C VAL A 266 3.23 7.99 -3.09
N SER A 267 3.37 8.76 -4.18
CA SER A 267 2.34 8.89 -5.22
C SER A 267 1.04 9.48 -4.65
N TYR A 268 -0.10 8.79 -4.70
CA TYR A 268 -1.31 9.23 -3.97
C TYR A 268 -1.02 9.48 -2.47
N GLY A 269 -0.16 8.68 -1.83
CA GLY A 269 0.25 8.92 -0.45
C GLY A 269 1.01 10.24 -0.28
N GLY A 270 1.77 10.66 -1.29
CA GLY A 270 2.44 11.96 -1.33
C GLY A 270 1.42 13.10 -1.46
N TYR A 271 0.41 12.94 -2.33
CA TYR A 271 -0.75 13.83 -2.36
C TYR A 271 -1.45 13.91 -1.00
N ALA A 272 -1.66 12.78 -0.32
CA ALA A 272 -2.27 12.76 1.00
C ALA A 272 -1.39 13.49 2.05
N ALA A 273 -0.06 13.39 1.95
CA ALA A 273 0.86 14.17 2.79
C ALA A 273 0.72 15.69 2.52
N LEU A 274 0.64 16.11 1.26
CA LEU A 274 0.37 17.50 0.89
C LEU A 274 -1.01 17.97 1.38
N VAL A 275 -2.04 17.12 1.28
CA VAL A 275 -3.38 17.39 1.83
C VAL A 275 -3.29 17.57 3.35
N GLY A 276 -2.58 16.68 4.05
CA GLY A 276 -2.35 16.78 5.49
C GLY A 276 -1.80 18.15 5.90
N ALA A 277 -0.84 18.66 5.14
CA ALA A 277 -0.21 19.95 5.39
C ALA A 277 -1.07 21.17 5.00
N THR A 278 -1.93 21.05 3.99
CA THR A 278 -2.69 22.19 3.42
C THR A 278 -4.15 22.27 3.88
N PHE A 279 -4.79 21.15 4.19
CA PHE A 279 -6.20 21.07 4.62
C PHE A 279 -6.33 20.86 6.14
N THR A 280 -5.35 20.21 6.77
CA THR A 280 -5.32 19.96 8.22
C THR A 280 -4.01 20.44 8.84
N PRO A 281 -3.62 21.72 8.65
CA PRO A 281 -2.27 22.21 8.95
C PRO A 281 -1.90 22.19 10.45
N ASP A 282 -2.88 22.01 11.34
CA ASP A 282 -2.68 21.95 12.79
C ASP A 282 -2.67 20.50 13.34
N PHE A 283 -2.87 19.50 12.48
CA PHE A 283 -3.01 18.09 12.91
C PHE A 283 -1.68 17.33 12.93
N PHE A 284 -0.83 17.55 11.92
CA PHE A 284 0.47 16.88 11.81
C PHE A 284 1.61 17.80 12.27
N CYS A 285 2.74 17.23 12.69
CA CYS A 285 3.93 17.98 13.06
C CYS A 285 4.82 18.30 11.86
N CYS A 286 4.85 17.39 10.88
CA CYS A 286 5.60 17.52 9.64
C CYS A 286 5.01 16.57 8.59
N ALA A 287 5.33 16.81 7.32
CA ALA A 287 4.88 15.99 6.20
C ALA A 287 6.05 15.62 5.27
N ILE A 288 6.01 14.42 4.71
CA ILE A 288 6.93 13.98 3.66
C ILE A 288 6.11 13.52 2.45
N ASP A 289 6.22 14.28 1.37
CA ASP A 289 5.63 13.98 0.07
C ASP A 289 6.69 13.36 -0.84
N VAL A 290 6.45 12.13 -1.30
CA VAL A 290 7.29 11.48 -2.32
C VAL A 290 6.47 11.30 -3.61
N VAL A 291 6.86 12.01 -4.67
CA VAL A 291 6.24 11.99 -6.00
C VAL A 291 4.71 12.16 -6.00
N GLY A 292 4.18 13.00 -5.11
CA GLY A 292 2.77 13.29 -5.00
C GLY A 292 2.29 14.38 -5.97
N PRO A 293 1.12 14.22 -6.60
CA PRO A 293 0.51 15.30 -7.38
C PRO A 293 0.09 16.44 -6.43
N SER A 294 0.29 17.68 -6.85
CA SER A 294 -0.13 18.87 -6.07
C SER A 294 -1.36 19.54 -6.65
N ASN A 295 -1.65 19.28 -7.93
CA ASN A 295 -2.77 19.85 -8.66
C ASN A 295 -3.42 18.77 -9.54
N LEU A 296 -4.67 18.44 -9.22
CA LEU A 296 -5.40 17.38 -9.89
C LEU A 296 -5.72 17.71 -11.35
N ILE A 297 -5.79 18.99 -11.73
CA ILE A 297 -5.99 19.41 -13.12
C ILE A 297 -4.76 19.03 -13.95
N THR A 298 -3.59 19.51 -13.54
CA THR A 298 -2.34 19.24 -14.27
C THR A 298 -1.95 17.76 -14.20
N MET A 299 -2.28 17.05 -13.11
CA MET A 299 -2.12 15.60 -13.05
C MET A 299 -2.94 14.89 -14.14
N ILE A 300 -4.23 15.20 -14.28
CA ILE A 300 -5.10 14.54 -15.26
C ILE A 300 -4.72 14.93 -16.70
N ASP A 301 -4.39 16.19 -16.93
CA ASP A 301 -4.00 16.70 -18.26
C ASP A 301 -2.68 16.09 -18.75
N ASN A 302 -1.78 15.71 -17.84
CA ASN A 302 -0.44 15.20 -18.14
C ASN A 302 -0.25 13.70 -17.92
N ILE A 303 -1.34 12.91 -17.83
CA ILE A 303 -1.20 11.45 -17.73
C ILE A 303 -0.41 10.87 -18.91
N PRO A 304 0.41 9.82 -18.69
CA PRO A 304 1.18 9.23 -19.77
C PRO A 304 0.26 8.58 -20.82
N PRO A 305 0.69 8.46 -22.10
CA PRO A 305 -0.17 7.94 -23.17
C PRO A 305 -0.83 6.59 -22.90
N TYR A 306 -0.13 5.68 -22.19
CA TYR A 306 -0.65 4.37 -21.85
C TYR A 306 -1.74 4.40 -20.76
N TRP A 307 -1.93 5.52 -20.06
CA TRP A 307 -3.04 5.75 -19.13
C TRP A 307 -4.28 6.35 -19.78
N LYS A 308 -4.24 6.75 -21.06
CA LYS A 308 -5.42 7.31 -21.75
C LYS A 308 -6.62 6.37 -21.77
N ILE A 309 -6.39 5.06 -21.74
CA ILE A 309 -7.46 4.04 -21.62
C ILE A 309 -8.20 4.11 -20.27
N PHE A 310 -7.61 4.76 -19.26
CA PHE A 310 -8.17 4.95 -17.93
C PHE A 310 -8.72 6.36 -17.72
N LEU A 311 -8.57 7.27 -18.68
CA LEU A 311 -8.93 8.69 -18.54
C LEU A 311 -10.41 8.87 -18.14
N ASP A 312 -11.34 8.17 -18.78
CA ASP A 312 -12.76 8.26 -18.44
C ASP A 312 -13.04 7.85 -16.98
N ASN A 313 -12.26 6.89 -16.46
CA ASN A 313 -12.38 6.47 -15.08
C ASN A 313 -11.74 7.47 -14.13
N LEU A 314 -10.59 8.06 -14.49
CA LEU A 314 -10.01 9.17 -13.73
C LEU A 314 -11.00 10.34 -13.66
N LYS A 315 -11.59 10.75 -14.79
CA LYS A 315 -12.62 11.80 -14.84
C LYS A 315 -13.82 11.46 -13.96
N LYS A 316 -14.33 10.22 -14.03
CA LYS A 316 -15.45 9.78 -13.19
C LYS A 316 -15.11 9.79 -11.69
N ARG A 317 -13.94 9.26 -11.31
CA ARG A 317 -13.56 8.99 -9.92
C ARG A 317 -12.83 10.15 -9.24
N VAL A 318 -12.26 11.09 -9.98
CA VAL A 318 -11.49 12.22 -9.44
C VAL A 318 -12.14 13.55 -9.82
N GLY A 319 -12.63 13.68 -11.06
CA GLY A 319 -13.27 14.86 -11.61
C GLY A 319 -12.76 15.19 -13.01
N ASP A 320 -13.55 15.89 -13.81
CA ASP A 320 -13.20 16.24 -15.19
C ASP A 320 -12.57 17.66 -15.29
N PRO A 321 -11.29 17.82 -15.68
CA PRO A 321 -10.66 19.14 -15.79
C PRO A 321 -11.33 20.08 -16.79
N GLU A 322 -12.05 19.56 -17.79
CA GLU A 322 -12.72 20.38 -18.80
C GLU A 322 -14.03 20.99 -18.30
N THR A 323 -14.71 20.36 -17.33
CA THR A 323 -16.05 20.77 -16.88
C THR A 323 -16.14 21.05 -15.38
N GLU A 324 -15.18 20.59 -14.57
CA GLU A 324 -15.22 20.58 -13.12
C GLU A 324 -13.98 21.24 -12.50
N LYS A 325 -13.43 22.25 -13.18
CA LYS A 325 -12.21 22.97 -12.74
C LYS A 325 -12.26 23.41 -11.28
N GLU A 326 -13.32 24.12 -10.87
CA GLU A 326 -13.46 24.62 -9.49
C GLU A 326 -13.46 23.50 -8.45
N PHE A 327 -14.07 22.35 -8.78
CA PHE A 327 -14.08 21.18 -7.91
C PHE A 327 -12.66 20.61 -7.74
N LEU A 328 -11.93 20.43 -8.84
CA LEU A 328 -10.54 19.93 -8.79
C LEU A 328 -9.59 20.91 -8.09
N GLU A 329 -9.74 22.23 -8.28
CA GLU A 329 -8.98 23.24 -7.53
C GLU A 329 -9.31 23.16 -6.03
N SER A 330 -10.58 22.99 -5.68
CA SER A 330 -11.01 22.82 -4.28
C SER A 330 -10.48 21.55 -3.63
N CYS A 331 -10.04 20.55 -4.40
CA CYS A 331 -9.39 19.34 -3.89
C CYS A 331 -7.85 19.39 -3.97
N SER A 332 -7.27 20.36 -4.66
CA SER A 332 -5.83 20.39 -4.95
C SER A 332 -5.02 21.12 -3.86
N PRO A 333 -3.96 20.51 -3.28
CA PRO A 333 -3.06 21.17 -2.32
C PRO A 333 -2.44 22.48 -2.82
N LEU A 334 -2.11 22.57 -4.12
CA LEU A 334 -1.48 23.76 -4.72
C LEU A 334 -2.27 25.06 -4.45
N PHE A 335 -3.60 24.98 -4.40
CA PHE A 335 -4.47 26.15 -4.21
C PHE A 335 -4.76 26.45 -2.72
N LYS A 336 -4.07 25.77 -1.80
CA LYS A 336 -4.19 25.97 -0.34
C LYS A 336 -2.83 26.12 0.33
N VAL A 337 -1.79 26.44 -0.43
CA VAL A 337 -0.41 26.51 0.05
C VAL A 337 -0.25 27.50 1.21
N GLU A 338 -1.00 28.61 1.24
CA GLU A 338 -0.98 29.56 2.36
C GLU A 338 -1.40 28.97 3.72
N ASN A 339 -2.10 27.83 3.73
CA ASN A 339 -2.52 27.21 4.97
C ASN A 339 -1.39 26.44 5.66
N ILE A 340 -0.29 26.15 4.96
CA ILE A 340 0.79 25.32 5.48
C ILE A 340 1.44 26.02 6.69
N LYS A 341 1.40 25.34 7.83
CA LYS A 341 2.03 25.78 9.10
C LYS A 341 3.14 24.85 9.59
N ILE A 342 3.36 23.75 8.86
CA ILE A 342 4.24 22.66 9.26
C ILE A 342 5.37 22.52 8.23
N PRO A 343 6.56 22.06 8.63
CA PRO A 343 7.63 21.73 7.70
C PRO A 343 7.21 20.58 6.77
N ILE A 344 7.59 20.70 5.50
CA ILE A 344 7.36 19.67 4.48
C ILE A 344 8.68 19.31 3.80
N MET A 345 8.95 18.02 3.66
CA MET A 345 9.95 17.50 2.73
C MET A 345 9.26 17.01 1.47
N ILE A 346 9.66 17.53 0.31
CA ILE A 346 9.14 17.15 -1.00
C ILE A 346 10.24 16.41 -1.75
N VAL A 347 9.92 15.23 -2.28
CA VAL A 347 10.86 14.33 -2.95
C VAL A 347 10.33 14.01 -4.34
N GLN A 348 11.15 14.20 -5.37
CA GLN A 348 10.75 13.98 -6.76
C GLN A 348 11.83 13.27 -7.57
N GLY A 349 11.41 12.38 -8.48
CA GLY A 349 12.25 11.88 -9.57
C GLY A 349 12.05 12.73 -10.84
N ALA A 350 13.13 13.22 -11.45
CA ALA A 350 13.03 14.14 -12.59
C ALA A 350 12.43 13.50 -13.85
N ASN A 351 12.47 12.17 -13.98
CA ASN A 351 11.99 11.43 -15.13
C ASN A 351 10.67 10.71 -14.86
N ASP A 352 9.89 11.19 -13.88
CA ASP A 352 8.61 10.60 -13.51
C ASP A 352 7.58 10.77 -14.66
N PRO A 353 7.12 9.67 -15.28
CA PRO A 353 6.16 9.75 -16.38
C PRO A 353 4.70 9.76 -15.90
N ARG A 354 4.43 9.57 -14.61
CA ARG A 354 3.09 9.44 -14.04
C ARG A 354 2.68 10.71 -13.29
N VAL A 355 3.54 11.18 -12.40
CA VAL A 355 3.40 12.45 -11.68
C VAL A 355 4.59 13.31 -12.10
N ASN A 356 4.38 14.10 -13.17
CA ASN A 356 5.44 14.89 -13.77
C ASN A 356 6.15 15.76 -12.72
N MET A 357 7.46 15.95 -12.84
CA MET A 357 8.26 16.82 -11.97
C MET A 357 7.63 18.23 -11.78
N GLN A 358 6.89 18.73 -12.78
CA GLN A 358 6.10 19.95 -12.69
C GLN A 358 5.19 19.99 -11.45
N GLU A 359 4.65 18.85 -11.01
CA GLU A 359 3.77 18.76 -9.83
C GLU A 359 4.49 19.16 -8.54
N SER A 360 5.72 18.70 -8.32
CA SER A 360 6.52 19.16 -7.17
C SER A 360 7.05 20.58 -7.38
N GLU A 361 7.51 20.93 -8.59
CA GLU A 361 8.08 22.25 -8.84
C GLU A 361 7.06 23.39 -8.65
N GLN A 362 5.79 23.19 -9.05
CA GLN A 362 4.77 24.23 -8.91
C GLN A 362 4.43 24.53 -7.45
N ILE A 363 4.32 23.50 -6.60
CA ILE A 363 4.05 23.70 -5.18
C ILE A 363 5.27 24.23 -4.43
N VAL A 364 6.48 23.75 -4.75
CA VAL A 364 7.75 24.30 -4.23
C VAL A 364 7.85 25.79 -4.57
N LYS A 365 7.54 26.18 -5.81
CA LYS A 365 7.53 27.58 -6.21
C LYS A 365 6.50 28.38 -5.41
N ALA A 366 5.28 27.88 -5.27
CA ALA A 366 4.22 28.56 -4.51
C ALA A 366 4.59 28.75 -3.03
N MET A 367 5.26 27.76 -2.42
CA MET A 367 5.79 27.85 -1.05
C MET A 367 6.90 28.90 -0.93
N ARG A 368 7.85 28.92 -1.88
CA ARG A 368 8.92 29.94 -1.94
C ARG A 368 8.36 31.35 -2.06
N ASP A 369 7.40 31.56 -2.97
CA ASP A 369 6.78 32.88 -3.18
C ASP A 369 6.09 33.40 -1.91
N LYS A 370 5.67 32.50 -1.00
CA LYS A 370 5.03 32.82 0.29
C LYS A 370 5.97 32.76 1.49
N ASN A 371 7.27 32.51 1.28
CA ASN A 371 8.27 32.30 2.34
C ASN A 371 7.90 31.19 3.34
N ILE A 372 7.38 30.07 2.85
CA ILE A 372 7.04 28.90 3.66
C ILE A 372 8.23 27.93 3.64
N TYR A 373 8.72 27.52 4.82
CA TYR A 373 9.81 26.57 4.96
C TYR A 373 9.50 25.23 4.28
N HIS A 374 10.46 24.71 3.52
CA HIS A 374 10.40 23.37 2.92
C HIS A 374 11.79 22.83 2.58
N GLU A 375 11.87 21.50 2.53
CA GLU A 375 13.01 20.79 1.97
C GLU A 375 12.59 20.18 0.63
N TYR A 376 13.45 20.28 -0.39
CA TYR A 376 13.18 19.71 -1.70
C TYR A 376 14.36 18.88 -2.19
N LEU A 377 14.10 17.58 -2.39
CA LEU A 377 15.05 16.61 -2.93
C LEU A 377 14.61 16.19 -4.33
N LEU A 378 15.40 16.57 -5.33
CA LEU A 378 15.18 16.17 -6.72
C LEU A 378 16.27 15.18 -7.15
N PHE A 379 15.85 13.99 -7.54
CA PHE A 379 16.69 12.93 -8.08
C PHE A 379 16.65 12.97 -9.61
N HIS A 380 17.70 13.50 -10.23
CA HIS A 380 17.75 13.73 -11.68
C HIS A 380 17.70 12.45 -12.53
N ASP A 381 18.01 11.30 -11.93
CA ASP A 381 18.10 10.01 -12.62
C ASP A 381 17.10 8.97 -12.12
N GLU A 382 16.03 9.40 -11.44
CA GLU A 382 14.91 8.57 -10.99
C GLU A 382 13.60 8.96 -11.70
N GLY A 383 12.56 8.14 -11.53
CA GLY A 383 11.23 8.34 -12.08
C GLY A 383 10.14 8.33 -11.00
N HIS A 384 9.05 7.59 -11.23
CA HIS A 384 7.90 7.48 -10.31
C HIS A 384 8.17 6.60 -9.07
N GLY A 385 9.16 7.02 -8.29
CA GLY A 385 9.74 6.29 -7.18
C GLY A 385 11.26 6.32 -7.24
N ILE A 386 11.89 6.24 -6.08
CA ILE A 386 13.35 6.22 -5.95
C ILE A 386 13.79 4.76 -5.89
N SER A 387 14.36 4.27 -6.97
CA SER A 387 14.59 2.84 -7.17
C SER A 387 16.03 2.41 -6.95
N LYS A 388 17.01 3.25 -7.33
CA LYS A 388 18.42 2.89 -7.23
C LYS A 388 18.83 2.80 -5.76
N PRO A 389 19.56 1.75 -5.36
CA PRO A 389 19.94 1.55 -3.96
C PRO A 389 20.57 2.78 -3.31
N TYR A 390 21.54 3.41 -3.96
CA TYR A 390 22.18 4.63 -3.47
C TYR A 390 21.20 5.79 -3.27
N ASN A 391 20.32 6.04 -4.25
CA ASN A 391 19.35 7.13 -4.14
C ASN A 391 18.31 6.86 -3.04
N ARG A 392 17.93 5.59 -2.84
CA ARG A 392 17.06 5.18 -1.73
C ARG A 392 17.72 5.42 -0.38
N GLU A 393 19.00 5.07 -0.24
CA GLU A 393 19.77 5.38 0.98
C GLU A 393 19.81 6.88 1.25
N VAL A 394 20.07 7.71 0.23
CA VAL A 394 20.04 9.17 0.37
C VAL A 394 18.66 9.66 0.82
N LEU A 395 17.58 9.19 0.19
CA LEU A 395 16.21 9.53 0.58
C LEU A 395 15.96 9.19 2.05
N TYR A 396 16.15 7.94 2.46
CA TYR A 396 15.81 7.51 3.81
C TYR A 396 16.70 8.16 4.87
N LYS A 397 17.99 8.42 4.59
CA LYS A 397 18.86 9.21 5.49
C LYS A 397 18.35 10.64 5.69
N GLN A 398 17.88 11.29 4.64
CA GLN A 398 17.35 12.66 4.76
C GLN A 398 15.98 12.67 5.45
N ALA A 399 15.09 11.76 5.06
CA ALA A 399 13.78 11.60 5.68
C ALA A 399 13.91 11.28 7.18
N GLU A 400 14.88 10.46 7.57
CA GLU A 400 15.19 10.16 8.96
C GLU A 400 15.60 11.39 9.76
N LYS A 401 16.54 12.19 9.25
CA LYS A 401 16.97 13.44 9.90
C LYS A 401 15.81 14.42 10.03
N PHE A 402 14.98 14.52 9.00
CA PHE A 402 13.80 15.36 8.99
C PHE A 402 12.78 14.91 10.04
N LEU A 403 12.41 13.63 10.06
CA LEU A 403 11.51 13.08 11.08
C LEU A 403 12.07 13.28 12.48
N ALA A 404 13.36 13.01 12.69
CA ALA A 404 13.99 13.17 14.00
C ALA A 404 14.01 14.62 14.49
N LYS A 405 14.19 15.60 13.59
CA LYS A 405 14.13 17.02 13.91
C LYS A 405 12.76 17.44 14.47
N TYR A 406 11.67 16.86 13.96
CA TYR A 406 10.30 17.30 14.29
C TYR A 406 9.51 16.35 15.20
N LEU A 407 9.88 15.07 15.26
CA LEU A 407 9.25 14.05 16.12
C LEU A 407 10.15 13.56 17.27
N GLY A 408 11.46 13.82 17.21
CA GLY A 408 12.46 13.06 17.97
C GLY A 408 12.68 11.66 17.37
N GLY A 409 13.31 10.73 18.09
CA GLY A 409 13.59 9.37 17.60
C GLY A 409 15.07 9.12 17.35
N PHE A 410 15.39 7.95 16.81
CA PHE A 410 16.78 7.55 16.55
C PHE A 410 17.23 7.98 15.16
N VAL A 411 18.45 8.47 15.06
CA VAL A 411 19.13 8.82 13.82
C VAL A 411 20.45 8.06 13.77
N GLU A 412 20.80 7.53 12.60
CA GLU A 412 22.10 6.93 12.37
C GLU A 412 23.20 8.01 12.37
N ASP A 413 24.28 7.76 13.11
CA ASP A 413 25.41 8.69 13.22
C ASP A 413 26.11 8.85 11.85
N ASP A 414 26.26 10.11 11.41
CA ASP A 414 26.90 10.50 10.14
C ASP A 414 28.40 10.16 10.05
N SER A 415 29.00 9.57 11.09
CA SER A 415 30.39 9.08 11.08
C SER A 415 30.71 8.06 9.97
N LEU A 416 29.71 7.54 9.27
CA LEU A 416 29.84 6.78 8.02
C LEU A 416 29.54 7.69 6.82
N GLU A 417 30.54 8.45 6.38
CA GLU A 417 30.50 9.36 5.23
C GLU A 417 29.93 8.68 3.96
N ILE A 418 28.68 8.98 3.62
CA ILE A 418 28.16 8.84 2.25
C ILE A 418 27.29 10.07 1.95
N LEU A 419 27.91 11.25 1.87
CA LEU A 419 27.22 12.45 1.39
C LEU A 419 28.06 13.30 0.44
N ASN A 420 29.11 12.74 -0.17
CA ASN A 420 30.00 13.50 -1.06
C ASN A 420 30.26 12.88 -2.44
N GLN A 421 29.37 12.04 -2.98
CA GLN A 421 29.55 11.52 -4.35
C GLN A 421 28.25 11.32 -5.12
N SER A 422 27.54 12.39 -5.49
CA SER A 422 26.68 12.35 -6.68
C SER A 422 26.23 13.74 -7.11
N SER A 423 26.62 14.16 -8.32
CA SER A 423 26.07 15.36 -8.99
C SER A 423 24.62 15.18 -9.47
N LYS A 424 23.92 14.13 -9.06
CA LYS A 424 22.61 13.71 -9.59
C LYS A 424 21.45 13.88 -8.61
N VAL A 425 21.72 14.37 -7.40
CA VAL A 425 20.69 14.76 -6.43
C VAL A 425 20.90 16.23 -6.11
N SER A 426 19.88 17.05 -6.35
CA SER A 426 19.85 18.42 -5.84
C SER A 426 19.02 18.44 -4.56
N ASN A 427 19.62 18.92 -3.47
CA ASN A 427 18.93 19.21 -2.23
C ASN A 427 18.88 20.73 -2.05
N SER A 428 17.69 21.29 -1.90
CA SER A 428 17.51 22.70 -1.54
C SER A 428 16.66 22.79 -0.27
N ILE A 429 17.22 23.44 0.74
CA ILE A 429 16.52 23.80 1.98
C ILE A 429 16.20 25.28 1.86
N PHE A 430 14.92 25.63 2.01
CA PHE A 430 14.47 27.02 2.06
C PHE A 430 14.16 27.37 3.52
N ASP A 431 15.09 28.06 4.16
CA ASP A 431 15.01 28.52 5.56
C ASP A 431 14.13 29.76 5.75
#